data_AF-A0A529NQ32-F1
#
_entry.id   AF-A0A529NQ32-F1
#
_cell.length_a   1.000
_cell.length_b   1.000
_cell.length_c   1.000
_cell.angle_alpha   90.00
_cell.angle_beta   90.00
_cell.angle_gamma   90.00
#
_symmetry.space_group_name_H-M   'P 1'
#
loop_
_entity.id
_entity.type
_entity.pdbx_description
1 polymer ?
#
loop_
_entity_poly.entity_id
_entity_poly.type
_entity_poly.pdbx_seq_one_letter_code
_entity_poly.pdbx_strand_id
1 'polypeptide(L)'
;AMQRVSLANFRDALAVLVTTMANIYTGLAAVIAFGVVYNSARISLSERARELASLRVLGFTRGEVLRILLLELAVLTLLAQPPGWAIGYGLAWTLQTKMAGELMRTRLVVEHSTYVLASAMVIAAALFSALVVRRRINQLDLVTVLKTRD
;
A
#
# COMPACT_ATOMS: atom_id res chain seq x y z
N ALA A 1 2.19 -0.01 -48.28
CA ALA A 1 2.73 0.99 -47.33
C ALA A 1 1.65 1.50 -46.36
N MET A 2 0.53 2.04 -46.86
CA MET A 2 -0.60 2.56 -46.05
C MET A 2 -1.11 1.61 -44.95
N GLN A 3 -1.26 0.32 -45.23
CA GLN A 3 -1.74 -0.67 -44.24
C GLN A 3 -0.79 -0.88 -43.06
N ARG A 4 0.54 -0.79 -43.26
CA ARG A 4 1.52 -0.94 -42.18
C ARG A 4 1.54 0.29 -41.27
N VAL A 5 1.37 1.48 -41.84
CA VAL A 5 1.27 2.75 -41.10
C VAL A 5 -0.03 2.81 -40.29
N SER A 6 -1.15 2.38 -40.87
CA SER A 6 -2.44 2.29 -40.18
C SER A 6 -2.40 1.32 -38.99
N LEU A 7 -1.78 0.14 -39.14
CA LEU A 7 -1.61 -0.83 -38.05
C LEU A 7 -0.64 -0.34 -36.96
N ALA A 8 0.41 0.41 -37.32
CA ALA A 8 1.32 1.02 -36.35
C ALA A 8 0.59 2.06 -35.50
N ASN A 9 -0.12 2.99 -36.15
CA ASN A 9 -0.91 4.01 -35.46
C ASN A 9 -2.01 3.40 -34.57
N PHE A 10 -2.63 2.30 -35.01
CA PHE A 10 -3.62 1.58 -34.20
C PHE A 10 -3.00 0.94 -32.95
N ARG A 11 -1.82 0.31 -33.09
CA ARG A 11 -1.09 -0.26 -31.95
C ARG A 11 -0.64 0.81 -30.97
N ASP A 12 -0.16 1.96 -31.46
CA ASP A 12 0.28 3.07 -30.62
C ASP A 12 -0.91 3.69 -29.87
N ALA A 13 -2.06 3.87 -30.53
CA ALA A 13 -3.28 4.34 -29.88
C ALA A 13 -3.76 3.37 -28.78
N LEU A 14 -3.73 2.07 -29.06
CA LEU A 14 -4.10 1.02 -28.09
C LEU A 14 -3.11 0.97 -26.93
N ALA A 15 -1.81 1.12 -27.19
CA ALA A 15 -0.78 1.18 -26.17
C ALA A 15 -0.96 2.40 -25.25
N VAL A 16 -1.17 3.58 -25.83
CA VAL A 16 -1.43 4.81 -25.05
C VAL A 16 -2.68 4.66 -24.19
N LEU A 17 -3.77 4.10 -24.74
CA LEU A 17 -5.01 3.86 -23.97
C LEU A 17 -4.77 2.92 -22.79
N VAL A 18 -4.15 1.76 -23.03
CA VAL A 18 -3.90 0.74 -22.00
C VAL A 18 -2.94 1.26 -20.92
N THR A 19 -1.83 1.91 -21.31
CA THR A 19 -0.86 2.45 -20.36
C THR A 19 -1.43 3.61 -19.55
N THR A 20 -2.25 4.47 -20.16
CA THR A 20 -2.90 5.57 -19.43
C THR A 20 -3.89 5.03 -18.40
N MET A 21 -4.73 4.07 -18.77
CA MET A 21 -5.65 3.41 -17.84
C MET A 21 -4.91 2.68 -16.71
N ALA A 22 -3.84 1.96 -17.04
CA ALA A 22 -3.00 1.30 -16.04
C ALA A 22 -2.44 2.31 -15.02
N ASN A 23 -1.90 3.43 -15.48
CA ASN A 23 -1.37 4.48 -14.61
C ASN A 23 -2.45 5.07 -13.69
N ILE A 24 -3.66 5.31 -14.19
CA ILE A 24 -4.79 5.80 -13.39
C ILE A 24 -5.15 4.78 -12.30
N TYR A 25 -5.29 3.49 -12.66
CA TYR A 25 -5.60 2.44 -11.69
C TYR A 25 -4.48 2.25 -10.66
N THR A 26 -3.22 2.29 -11.08
CA THR A 26 -2.06 2.25 -10.18
C THR A 26 -2.08 3.44 -9.21
N GLY A 27 -2.38 4.65 -9.69
CA GLY A 27 -2.53 5.83 -8.84
C GLY A 27 -3.64 5.67 -7.80
N LEU A 28 -4.82 5.21 -8.22
CA LEU A 28 -5.94 4.95 -7.32
C LEU A 28 -5.60 3.88 -6.28
N ALA A 29 -4.97 2.79 -6.71
CA ALA A 29 -4.53 1.72 -5.82
C ALA A 29 -3.52 2.23 -4.77
N ALA A 30 -2.63 3.15 -5.15
CA ALA A 30 -1.69 3.78 -4.22
C ALA A 30 -2.42 4.54 -3.11
N VAL A 31 -3.42 5.34 -3.47
CA VAL A 31 -4.23 6.12 -2.52
C VAL A 31 -5.01 5.20 -1.59
N ILE A 32 -5.62 4.13 -2.12
CA ILE A 32 -6.34 3.13 -1.31
C ILE A 32 -5.39 2.44 -0.34
N ALA A 33 -4.24 1.95 -0.82
CA ALA A 33 -3.23 1.31 0.01
C ALA A 33 -2.78 2.22 1.15
N PHE A 34 -2.49 3.48 0.84
CA PHE A 34 -2.17 4.48 1.85
C PHE A 34 -3.27 4.65 2.90
N GLY A 35 -4.53 4.81 2.48
CA GLY A 35 -5.67 4.96 3.39
C GLY A 35 -5.88 3.74 4.30
N VAL A 36 -5.77 2.53 3.75
CA VAL A 36 -5.89 1.28 4.52
C VAL A 36 -4.78 1.18 5.57
N VAL A 37 -3.52 1.41 5.17
CA VAL A 37 -2.39 1.33 6.10
C VAL A 37 -2.43 2.43 7.16
N TYR A 38 -2.89 3.63 6.80
CA TYR A 38 -3.12 4.72 7.76
C TYR A 38 -4.20 4.35 8.79
N ASN A 39 -5.33 3.82 8.34
CA ASN A 39 -6.41 3.43 9.24
C ASN A 39 -5.99 2.28 10.15
N SER A 40 -5.29 1.28 9.62
CA SER A 40 -4.76 0.17 10.42
C SER A 40 -3.80 0.66 11.50
N ALA A 41 -2.85 1.53 11.15
CA ALA A 41 -1.90 2.08 12.10
C ALA A 41 -2.60 2.96 13.17
N ARG A 42 -3.64 3.71 12.78
CA ARG A 42 -4.48 4.47 13.71
C ARG A 42 -5.24 3.56 14.69
N ILE A 43 -5.81 2.46 14.22
CA ILE A 43 -6.53 1.49 15.06
C ILE A 43 -5.55 0.85 16.06
N SER A 44 -4.42 0.35 15.58
CA SER A 44 -3.37 -0.25 16.42
C SER A 44 -2.91 0.73 17.51
N LEU A 45 -2.73 2.01 17.17
CA LEU A 45 -2.41 3.04 18.16
C LEU A 45 -3.53 3.24 19.21
N SER A 46 -4.79 3.24 18.78
CA SER A 46 -5.94 3.41 19.68
C SER A 46 -6.13 2.22 20.63
N GLU A 47 -5.87 1.01 20.17
CA GLU A 47 -5.94 -0.21 20.99
C GLU A 47 -4.82 -0.22 22.02
N ARG A 48 -3.58 0.05 21.58
CA ARG A 48 -2.40 0.06 22.44
C ARG A 48 -2.31 1.29 23.34
N ALA A 49 -3.13 2.34 23.16
CA ALA A 49 -3.21 3.46 24.12
C ALA A 49 -3.59 2.99 25.54
N ARG A 50 -4.42 1.94 25.64
CA ARG A 50 -4.76 1.30 26.92
C ARG A 50 -3.60 0.51 27.50
N GLU A 51 -2.84 -0.17 26.66
CA GLU A 51 -1.65 -0.93 27.08
C GLU A 51 -0.45 -0.03 27.40
N LEU A 52 -0.32 1.10 26.73
CA LEU A 52 0.64 2.17 27.03
C LEU A 52 0.45 2.71 28.45
N ALA A 53 -0.81 2.79 28.91
CA ALA A 53 -1.12 3.21 30.27
C ALA A 53 -0.63 2.19 31.30
N SER A 54 -0.78 0.88 31.05
CA SER A 54 -0.27 -0.17 31.95
C SER A 54 1.26 -0.31 31.86
N LEU A 55 1.86 -0.24 30.68
CA LEU A 55 3.31 -0.24 30.48
C LEU A 55 4.00 0.97 31.12
N ARG A 56 3.32 2.11 31.22
CA ARG A 56 3.82 3.28 31.97
C ARG A 56 3.92 3.03 33.46
N VAL A 57 3.01 2.25 34.04
CA VAL A 57 3.12 1.83 35.45
C VAL A 57 4.33 0.93 35.65
N LEU A 58 4.73 0.18 34.61
CA LEU A 58 5.95 -0.64 34.58
C LEU A 58 7.23 0.14 34.20
N GLY A 59 7.14 1.45 33.93
CA GLY A 59 8.30 2.32 33.68
C GLY A 59 8.73 2.50 32.22
N PHE A 60 7.97 2.00 31.24
CA PHE A 60 8.32 2.14 29.82
C PHE A 60 8.14 3.58 29.29
N THR A 61 9.05 3.99 28.39
CA THR A 61 9.02 5.28 27.72
C THR A 61 8.17 5.27 26.44
N ARG A 62 7.65 6.43 26.02
CA ARG A 62 6.84 6.56 24.80
C ARG A 62 7.58 6.12 23.53
N GLY A 63 8.91 6.31 23.50
CA GLY A 63 9.75 5.97 22.36
C GLY A 63 9.91 4.46 22.18
N GLU A 64 9.94 3.70 23.27
CA GLU A 64 10.04 2.23 23.22
C GLU A 64 8.77 1.61 22.63
N VAL A 65 7.60 2.09 23.06
CA VAL A 65 6.33 1.58 22.52
C VAL A 65 6.14 1.98 21.06
N LEU A 66 6.54 3.19 20.68
CA LEU A 66 6.54 3.59 19.27
C LEU A 66 7.44 2.66 18.43
N ARG A 67 8.62 2.29 18.92
CA ARG A 67 9.51 1.36 18.20
C ARG A 67 8.87 -0.01 18.02
N ILE A 68 8.22 -0.53 19.05
CA ILE A 68 7.50 -1.82 18.98
C ILE A 68 6.39 -1.76 17.92
N LEU A 69 5.58 -0.69 17.93
CA LEU A 69 4.52 -0.44 16.93
C LEU A 69 5.06 -0.37 15.50
N LEU A 70 6.16 0.37 15.29
CA LEU A 70 6.78 0.49 13.98
C LEU A 70 7.36 -0.85 13.50
N LEU A 71 7.89 -1.65 14.42
CA LEU A 71 8.38 -3.00 14.11
C LEU A 71 7.22 -3.93 13.74
N GLU A 72 6.12 -3.91 14.49
CA GLU A 72 4.91 -4.69 14.21
C GLU A 72 4.36 -4.35 12.82
N LEU A 73 4.23 -3.05 12.51
CA LEU A 73 3.80 -2.57 11.20
C LEU A 73 4.76 -3.02 10.08
N ALA A 74 6.07 -2.92 10.32
CA ALA A 74 7.09 -3.33 9.35
C ALA A 74 7.03 -4.85 9.07
N VAL A 75 6.90 -5.66 10.13
CA VAL A 75 6.78 -7.12 10.01
C VAL A 75 5.49 -7.49 9.27
N LEU A 76 4.35 -6.89 9.63
CA LEU A 76 3.08 -7.14 8.93
C LEU A 76 3.15 -6.75 7.45
N THR A 77 3.78 -5.61 7.13
CA THR A 77 3.95 -5.16 5.75
C THR A 77 4.84 -6.11 4.94
N LEU A 78 5.91 -6.61 5.54
CA LEU A 78 6.81 -7.58 4.89
C LEU A 78 6.12 -8.93 4.67
N LEU A 79 5.36 -9.41 5.66
CA LEU A 79 4.62 -10.66 5.56
C LEU A 79 3.44 -10.59 4.58
N ALA A 80 2.87 -9.40 4.36
CA ALA A 80 1.79 -9.19 3.40
C ALA A 80 2.26 -9.26 1.92
N GLN A 81 3.57 -9.10 1.66
CA GLN A 81 4.10 -9.02 0.30
C GLN A 81 3.99 -10.33 -0.49
N PRO A 82 4.47 -11.48 0.03
CA PRO A 82 4.34 -12.76 -0.68
C PRO A 82 2.89 -13.15 -1.04
N PRO A 83 1.90 -13.11 -0.12
CA PRO A 83 0.53 -13.42 -0.49
C PRO A 83 -0.07 -12.37 -1.44
N GLY A 84 0.30 -11.09 -1.30
CA GLY A 84 -0.11 -10.04 -2.24
C GLY A 84 0.37 -10.32 -3.67
N TRP A 85 1.62 -10.73 -3.84
CA TRP A 85 2.16 -11.13 -5.15
C TRP A 85 1.47 -12.36 -5.72
N ALA A 86 1.23 -13.37 -4.88
CA ALA A 86 0.56 -14.61 -5.30
C ALA A 86 -0.88 -14.34 -5.78
N ILE A 87 -1.64 -13.56 -5.02
CA ILE A 87 -3.02 -13.17 -5.37
C ILE A 87 -3.02 -12.30 -6.63
N GLY A 88 -2.15 -11.30 -6.70
CA GLY A 88 -2.04 -10.43 -7.88
C GLY A 88 -1.69 -11.20 -9.16
N TYR A 89 -0.76 -12.15 -9.07
CA TYR A 89 -0.42 -13.04 -10.18
C TYR A 89 -1.59 -13.96 -10.55
N GLY A 90 -2.26 -14.56 -9.57
CA GLY A 90 -3.43 -15.41 -9.81
C GLY A 90 -4.58 -14.66 -10.50
N LEU A 91 -4.84 -13.41 -10.09
CA LEU A 91 -5.80 -12.54 -10.75
C LEU A 91 -5.38 -12.23 -12.20
N ALA A 92 -4.12 -11.87 -12.42
CA ALA A 92 -3.61 -11.61 -13.77
C ALA A 92 -3.72 -12.86 -14.68
N TRP A 93 -3.40 -14.04 -14.15
CA TRP A 93 -3.51 -15.32 -14.86
C TRP A 93 -4.96 -15.71 -15.18
N THR A 94 -5.88 -15.54 -14.23
CA THR A 94 -7.31 -15.80 -14.46
C THR A 94 -7.92 -14.82 -15.46
N LEU A 95 -7.53 -13.55 -15.41
CA LEU A 95 -7.97 -12.54 -16.37
C LEU A 95 -7.47 -12.89 -17.78
N GLN A 96 -6.20 -13.30 -17.91
CA GLN A 96 -5.65 -13.76 -19.18
C GLN A 96 -6.42 -14.96 -19.72
N THR A 97 -6.61 -16.01 -18.91
CA THR A 97 -7.23 -17.26 -19.37
C THR A 97 -8.71 -17.10 -19.71
N LYS A 98 -9.46 -16.26 -18.99
CA LYS A 98 -10.91 -16.05 -19.21
C LYS A 98 -11.22 -14.96 -20.25
N MET A 99 -10.36 -13.95 -20.41
CA MET A 99 -10.58 -12.87 -21.40
C MET A 99 -9.90 -13.12 -22.75
N ALA A 100 -8.90 -14.01 -22.84
CA ALA A 100 -8.26 -14.37 -24.11
C ALA A 100 -9.16 -15.20 -25.04
N GLY A 101 -10.42 -15.45 -24.66
CA GLY A 101 -11.37 -16.26 -25.41
C GLY A 101 -11.80 -15.69 -26.76
N GLU A 102 -11.77 -14.37 -27.00
CA GLU A 102 -12.44 -13.84 -28.21
C GLU A 102 -11.67 -12.80 -29.06
N LEU A 103 -10.81 -11.91 -28.53
CA LEU A 103 -10.27 -10.80 -29.37
C LEU A 103 -8.79 -10.43 -29.17
N MET A 104 -8.08 -10.90 -28.14
CA MET A 104 -6.71 -10.45 -27.90
C MET A 104 -5.89 -11.53 -27.18
N ARG A 105 -5.02 -12.24 -27.91
CA ARG A 105 -4.06 -13.19 -27.33
C ARG A 105 -2.85 -12.42 -26.80
N THR A 106 -3.06 -11.56 -25.80
CA THR A 106 -1.96 -10.84 -25.13
C THR A 106 -1.19 -11.81 -24.24
N ARG A 107 0.13 -11.90 -24.48
CA ARG A 107 1.03 -12.66 -23.62
C ARG A 107 1.13 -11.90 -22.30
N LEU A 108 0.69 -12.51 -21.20
CA LEU A 108 0.92 -11.97 -19.86
C LEU A 108 2.43 -12.00 -19.62
N VAL A 109 3.08 -10.84 -19.77
CA VAL A 109 4.47 -10.65 -19.40
C VAL A 109 4.47 -9.93 -18.07
N VAL A 110 4.53 -10.70 -16.98
CA VAL A 110 4.78 -10.13 -15.65
C VAL A 110 6.30 -10.03 -15.50
N GLU A 111 6.82 -8.83 -15.67
CA GLU A 111 8.25 -8.56 -15.50
C GLU A 111 8.57 -8.38 -14.00
N HIS A 112 9.80 -8.72 -13.60
CA HIS A 112 10.28 -8.55 -12.22
C HIS A 112 10.13 -7.10 -11.73
N SER A 113 10.26 -6.12 -12.65
CA SER A 113 10.04 -4.70 -12.40
C SER A 113 8.66 -4.38 -11.85
N THR A 114 7.61 -5.12 -12.25
CA THR A 114 6.24 -4.92 -11.78
C THR A 114 6.09 -5.29 -10.31
N TYR A 115 6.72 -6.39 -9.88
CA TYR A 115 6.73 -6.79 -8.47
C TYR A 115 7.52 -5.79 -7.62
N VAL A 116 8.67 -5.32 -8.12
CA VAL A 116 9.49 -4.32 -7.44
C VAL A 116 8.71 -3.01 -7.25
N LEU A 117 8.04 -2.52 -8.29
CA LEU A 117 7.22 -1.31 -8.21
C LEU A 117 6.04 -1.50 -7.24
N ALA A 118 5.31 -2.60 -7.33
CA ALA A 118 4.18 -2.88 -6.45
C ALA A 118 4.62 -2.90 -4.97
N SER A 119 5.73 -3.58 -4.68
CA SER A 119 6.29 -3.61 -3.32
C SER A 119 6.82 -2.27 -2.86
N ALA A 120 7.50 -1.52 -3.73
CA ALA A 120 7.98 -0.18 -3.43
C ALA A 120 6.82 0.75 -3.05
N MET A 121 5.69 0.65 -3.76
CA MET A 121 4.49 1.44 -3.46
C MET A 121 3.90 1.09 -2.08
N VAL A 122 3.77 -0.20 -1.77
CA VAL A 122 3.24 -0.66 -0.47
C VAL A 122 4.18 -0.25 0.67
N ILE A 123 5.50 -0.43 0.50
CA ILE A 123 6.51 -0.03 1.48
C ILE A 123 6.49 1.49 1.67
N ALA A 124 6.42 2.27 0.59
CA ALA A 124 6.32 3.73 0.66
C ALA A 124 5.06 4.18 1.41
N ALA A 125 3.91 3.56 1.14
CA ALA A 125 2.67 3.84 1.85
C ALA A 125 2.77 3.51 3.35
N ALA A 126 3.39 2.37 3.70
CA ALA A 126 3.63 1.98 5.08
C ALA A 126 4.58 2.93 5.81
N LEU A 127 5.68 3.33 5.17
CA LEU A 127 6.63 4.31 5.71
C LEU A 127 5.97 5.68 5.91
N PHE A 128 5.13 6.13 4.98
CA PHE A 128 4.43 7.40 5.12
C PHE A 128 3.41 7.35 6.26
N SER A 129 2.63 6.27 6.36
CA SER A 129 1.71 6.04 7.48
C SER A 129 2.44 6.03 8.82
N ALA A 130 3.55 5.27 8.91
CA ALA A 130 4.43 5.24 10.08
C ALA A 130 4.93 6.63 10.48
N LEU A 131 5.35 7.44 9.52
CA LEU A 131 5.83 8.81 9.77
C LEU A 131 4.72 9.71 10.29
N VAL A 132 3.51 9.62 9.73
CA VAL A 132 2.33 10.38 10.17
C VAL A 132 1.94 9.98 11.60
N VAL A 133 1.92 8.68 11.91
CA VAL A 133 1.63 8.17 13.25
C VAL A 133 2.67 8.64 14.26
N ARG A 134 3.96 8.54 13.93
CA ARG A 134 5.06 9.06 14.75
C ARG A 134 4.88 10.55 15.04
N ARG A 135 4.57 11.35 14.03
CA ARG A 135 4.31 12.79 14.20
C ARG A 135 3.13 13.04 15.12
N ARG A 136 2.04 12.29 14.96
CA ARG A 136 0.83 12.47 15.78
C ARG A 136 1.05 12.12 17.24
N ILE A 137 1.85 11.10 17.56
CA ILE A 137 2.20 10.75 18.94
C ILE A 137 3.12 11.80 19.58
N ASN A 138 4.06 12.36 18.81
CA ASN A 138 4.89 13.47 19.29
C ASN A 138 4.11 14.79 19.45
N GLN A 139 3.07 15.01 18.64
CA GLN A 139 2.21 16.20 18.72
C GLN A 139 1.05 16.04 19.72
N LEU A 140 0.71 14.82 20.13
CA LEU A 140 -0.08 14.54 21.33
C LEU A 140 0.80 14.81 22.55
N ASP A 141 1.20 16.07 22.66
CA ASP A 141 1.86 16.59 23.83
C ASP A 141 0.89 16.53 25.00
N LEU A 142 1.47 16.25 26.16
CA LEU A 142 0.89 15.87 27.43
C LEU A 142 0.00 16.96 28.06
N VAL A 143 -0.36 18.00 27.32
CA VAL A 143 -1.04 19.21 27.79
C VAL A 143 -2.57 19.11 27.66
N THR A 144 -3.11 18.26 26.78
CA THR A 144 -4.57 18.14 26.62
C THR A 144 -5.22 17.22 27.66
N VAL A 145 -4.50 16.21 28.18
CA VAL A 145 -5.02 15.28 29.20
C VAL A 145 -5.15 15.95 30.58
N LEU A 146 -4.55 17.13 30.77
CA LEU A 146 -4.70 17.94 31.99
C LEU A 146 -5.84 18.98 31.91
N LYS A 147 -6.60 19.06 30.81
CA LYS A 147 -7.66 20.07 30.62
C LYS A 147 -9.09 19.53 30.48
N THR A 148 -9.31 18.23 30.64
CA THR A 148 -10.66 17.63 30.74
C THR A 148 -11.04 17.25 32.17
N ARG A 149 -10.34 17.79 33.16
CA ARG A 149 -10.85 17.92 34.53
C ARG A 149 -11.25 19.37 34.74
N ASP A 150 -12.41 19.72 34.18
CA ASP A 150 -13.40 20.62 34.76
C ASP A 150 -14.77 20.18 34.22
#